data_AF-A0A1D2A707-F1
#
_entry.id   AF-A0A1D2A707-F1
#
_cell.length_a   1.000
_cell.length_b   1.000
_cell.length_c   1.000
_cell.angle_alpha   90.00
_cell.angle_beta   90.00
_cell.angle_gamma   90.00
#
_symmetry.space_group_name_H-M   'P 1'
#
loop_
_entity.id
_entity.type
_entity.pdbx_description
1 polymer ?
#
loop_
_entity_poly.entity_id
_entity_poly.type
_entity_poly.pdbx_seq_one_letter_code
_entity_poly.pdbx_strand_id
1 'polypeptide(L)'
;PVPPPPTQTMPRLLPQTLPGGVSLIPGPAGGEGCSSSGGCASCPYMKMNTLSALLDVCSALRDPAREAQLARHEPVPYTEKVAGRSVASLGCETILHMRDFQKEGRLSERLVADVLARKRRA
;
A
#
# COMPACT_ATOMS: atom_id res chain seq x y z
N PRO A 1 19.05 -32.74 -20.39
CA PRO A 1 18.76 -31.36 -20.88
C PRO A 1 17.30 -31.26 -21.33
N VAL A 2 16.48 -30.58 -20.53
CA VAL A 2 15.07 -30.32 -20.86
C VAL A 2 15.02 -29.13 -21.81
N PRO A 3 14.30 -29.18 -22.94
CA PRO A 3 14.21 -28.05 -23.87
C PRO A 3 13.52 -26.85 -23.18
N PRO A 4 13.92 -25.61 -23.51
CA PRO A 4 13.28 -24.43 -22.96
C PRO A 4 11.80 -24.39 -23.40
N PRO A 5 10.90 -23.88 -22.53
CA PRO A 5 9.49 -23.75 -22.89
C PRO A 5 9.31 -22.77 -24.06
N PRO A 6 8.30 -22.97 -24.92
CA PRO A 6 8.04 -22.10 -26.06
C PRO A 6 7.75 -20.67 -25.59
N THR A 7 8.39 -19.69 -26.22
CA THR A 7 8.14 -18.26 -26.01
C THR A 7 6.70 -17.95 -26.43
N GLN A 8 5.79 -17.84 -25.48
CA GLN A 8 4.45 -17.30 -25.75
C GLN A 8 4.58 -15.79 -25.98
N THR A 9 4.53 -15.37 -27.25
CA THR A 9 4.34 -13.97 -27.61
C THR A 9 2.92 -13.58 -27.20
N MET A 10 2.77 -13.01 -26.00
CA MET A 10 1.49 -12.47 -25.54
C MET A 10 1.09 -11.30 -26.46
N PRO A 11 -0.13 -11.26 -27.01
CA PRO A 11 -0.57 -10.15 -27.84
C PRO A 11 -0.51 -8.87 -27.02
N ARG A 12 0.07 -7.82 -27.60
CA ARG A 12 0.15 -6.49 -27.01
C ARG A 12 -1.28 -5.97 -26.81
N LEU A 13 -1.79 -6.05 -25.59
CA LEU A 13 -3.11 -5.51 -25.25
C LEU A 13 -3.07 -3.99 -25.45
N LEU A 14 -3.93 -3.49 -26.32
CA LEU A 14 -4.11 -2.06 -26.53
C LEU A 14 -4.68 -1.43 -25.25
N PRO A 15 -4.34 -0.16 -24.94
CA PRO A 15 -4.93 0.55 -23.83
C PRO A 15 -6.45 0.56 -23.97
N GLN A 16 -7.15 0.10 -22.93
CA GLN A 16 -8.61 0.17 -22.89
C GLN A 16 -9.00 1.56 -22.38
N THR A 17 -10.03 2.20 -22.94
CA THR A 17 -10.44 3.53 -22.47
C THR A 17 -11.59 3.41 -21.49
N LEU A 18 -11.42 3.92 -20.26
CA LEU A 18 -12.49 4.02 -19.26
C LEU A 18 -13.44 5.20 -19.55
N PRO A 19 -14.67 5.15 -19.00
CA PRO A 19 -15.52 6.34 -18.90
C PRO A 19 -14.74 7.51 -18.27
N GLY A 20 -14.78 8.67 -18.93
CA GLY A 20 -13.99 9.85 -18.51
C GLY A 20 -12.65 10.02 -19.25
N GLY A 21 -12.35 9.18 -20.25
CA GLY A 21 -11.19 9.37 -21.13
C GLY A 21 -9.86 8.90 -20.53
N VAL A 22 -9.90 8.19 -19.39
CA VAL A 22 -8.70 7.62 -18.76
C VAL A 22 -8.27 6.40 -19.56
N SER A 23 -7.06 6.44 -20.12
CA SER A 23 -6.44 5.26 -20.74
C SER A 23 -6.03 4.27 -19.65
N LEU A 24 -6.68 3.11 -19.61
CA LEU A 24 -6.19 1.95 -18.90
C LEU A 24 -5.04 1.34 -19.69
N ILE A 25 -3.85 1.51 -19.14
CA ILE A 25 -2.77 0.60 -19.44
C ILE A 25 -3.12 -0.68 -18.67
N PRO A 26 -3.40 -1.80 -19.36
CA PRO A 26 -3.55 -3.07 -18.68
C PRO A 26 -2.27 -3.26 -17.86
N GLY A 27 -2.40 -3.43 -16.54
CA GLY A 27 -1.28 -3.94 -15.75
C GLY A 27 -0.74 -5.19 -16.43
N PRO A 28 0.58 -5.47 -16.33
CA PRO A 28 1.23 -6.57 -17.05
C PRO A 28 0.35 -7.83 -17.02
N ALA A 29 -0.18 -8.19 -18.18
CA ALA A 29 -1.30 -9.12 -18.33
C ALA A 29 -1.07 -10.41 -17.54
N GLY A 30 -1.78 -10.59 -16.42
CA GLY A 30 -1.81 -11.83 -15.63
C GLY A 30 -0.45 -12.38 -15.19
N GLY A 31 0.58 -11.53 -15.10
CA GLY A 31 1.97 -11.94 -15.21
C GLY A 31 2.90 -11.43 -14.09
N GLU A 32 2.39 -10.95 -12.96
CA GLU A 32 3.24 -10.32 -11.93
C GLU A 32 3.97 -11.32 -11.04
N GLY A 33 5.06 -11.79 -11.64
CA GLY A 33 6.28 -12.17 -10.99
C GLY A 33 7.36 -12.33 -12.06
N CYS A 34 8.59 -12.46 -11.63
CA CYS A 34 9.77 -12.85 -12.43
C CYS A 34 9.63 -14.15 -13.25
N SER A 35 8.46 -14.81 -13.28
CA SER A 35 8.21 -16.08 -13.97
C SER A 35 7.20 -15.94 -15.10
N SER A 36 7.27 -16.83 -16.09
CA SER A 36 6.35 -16.92 -17.25
C SER A 36 4.89 -17.24 -16.90
N SER A 37 4.62 -17.59 -15.63
CA SER A 37 3.30 -17.81 -15.04
C SER A 37 2.85 -16.66 -14.13
N GLY A 38 3.65 -15.60 -14.00
CA GLY A 38 3.27 -14.39 -13.27
C GLY A 38 3.12 -14.52 -11.77
N GLY A 39 3.98 -15.31 -11.12
CA GLY A 39 3.78 -15.72 -9.72
C GLY A 39 4.98 -15.61 -8.78
N CYS A 40 6.14 -15.15 -9.23
CA CYS A 40 7.31 -14.92 -8.37
C CYS A 40 7.09 -13.67 -7.48
N ALA A 41 6.43 -13.87 -6.33
CA ALA A 41 6.12 -12.90 -5.27
C ALA A 41 4.88 -12.00 -5.49
N SER A 42 3.70 -12.64 -5.60
CA SER A 42 2.42 -11.92 -5.47
C SER A 42 1.86 -12.02 -4.04
N CYS A 43 1.60 -10.87 -3.41
CA CYS A 43 0.86 -10.81 -2.16
C CYS A 43 -0.65 -10.82 -2.46
N PRO A 44 -1.43 -11.80 -1.93
CA PRO A 44 -2.88 -11.84 -2.15
C PRO A 44 -3.59 -10.60 -1.58
N TYR A 45 -3.07 -10.03 -0.48
CA TYR A 45 -3.62 -8.81 0.12
C TYR A 45 -3.52 -7.60 -0.79
N MET A 46 -2.45 -7.47 -1.57
CA MET A 46 -2.28 -6.36 -2.51
C MET A 46 -3.19 -6.48 -3.74
N LYS A 47 -3.68 -7.69 -4.05
CA LYS A 47 -4.58 -7.97 -5.18
C LYS A 47 -6.06 -7.95 -4.82
N MET A 48 -6.42 -7.70 -3.57
CA MET A 48 -7.84 -7.57 -3.18
C MET A 48 -8.49 -6.29 -3.70
N ASN A 49 -7.69 -5.25 -4.00
CA ASN A 49 -8.20 -4.01 -4.58
C ASN A 49 -8.27 -4.16 -6.11
N THR A 50 -9.49 -4.18 -6.65
CA THR A 50 -9.72 -4.18 -8.10
C THR A 50 -10.12 -2.78 -8.58
N LEU A 51 -9.86 -2.50 -9.85
CA LEU A 51 -10.28 -1.24 -10.48
C LEU A 51 -11.80 -1.04 -10.42
N SER A 52 -12.58 -2.10 -10.66
CA SER A 52 -14.04 -2.03 -10.57
C SER A 52 -14.49 -1.64 -9.17
N ALA A 53 -13.95 -2.28 -8.13
CA ALA A 53 -14.26 -1.94 -6.75
C ALA A 53 -13.90 -0.48 -6.39
N LEU A 54 -12.78 0.03 -6.92
CA LEU A 54 -12.42 1.44 -6.75
C LEU A 54 -13.43 2.38 -7.41
N LEU A 55 -13.84 2.11 -8.65
CA LEU A 55 -14.84 2.93 -9.36
C LEU A 55 -16.20 2.87 -8.66
N ASP A 56 -16.57 1.73 -8.10
CA ASP A 56 -17.79 1.57 -7.31
C ASP A 56 -17.76 2.44 -6.05
N VAL A 57 -16.63 2.47 -5.32
CA VAL A 57 -16.43 3.38 -4.18
C VAL A 57 -16.51 4.84 -4.61
N CYS A 58 -15.82 5.23 -5.69
CA CYS A 58 -15.88 6.59 -6.22
C CYS A 58 -17.31 7.02 -6.60
N SER A 59 -18.11 6.09 -7.14
CA SER A 59 -19.52 6.35 -7.45
C SER A 59 -20.38 6.46 -6.19
N ALA A 60 -20.08 5.67 -5.15
CA ALA A 60 -20.78 5.70 -3.87
C ALA A 60 -20.56 7.03 -3.14
N LEU A 61 -19.36 7.62 -3.22
CA LEU A 61 -19.06 8.95 -2.65
C LEU A 61 -19.87 10.10 -3.28
N ARG A 62 -20.52 9.88 -4.43
CA ARG A 62 -21.38 10.88 -5.09
C ARG A 62 -22.86 10.74 -4.72
N ASP A 63 -23.21 9.72 -3.93
CA ASP A 63 -24.56 9.41 -3.51
C ASP A 63 -24.60 9.29 -1.97
N PRO A 64 -25.24 10.24 -1.25
CA PRO A 64 -25.26 10.25 0.21
C PRO A 64 -25.76 8.95 0.85
N ALA A 65 -26.72 8.26 0.22
CA ALA A 65 -27.26 7.01 0.74
C ALA A 65 -26.27 5.84 0.62
N ARG A 66 -25.39 5.89 -0.39
CA ARG A 66 -24.34 4.89 -0.60
C ARG A 66 -23.07 5.24 0.16
N GLU A 67 -22.74 6.52 0.28
CA GLU A 67 -21.63 7.02 1.10
C GLU A 67 -21.79 6.58 2.57
N ALA A 68 -23.00 6.70 3.13
CA ALA A 68 -23.28 6.25 4.49
C ALA A 68 -22.95 4.76 4.72
N GLN A 69 -23.03 3.93 3.68
CA GLN A 69 -22.69 2.50 3.76
C GLN A 69 -21.18 2.25 3.82
N LEU A 70 -20.35 3.22 3.43
CA LEU A 70 -18.89 3.12 3.48
C LEU A 70 -18.35 3.18 4.91
N ALA A 71 -19.11 3.74 5.86
CA ALA A 71 -18.73 3.80 7.27
C ALA A 71 -18.37 2.42 7.86
N ARG A 72 -18.98 1.34 7.36
CA ARG A 72 -18.68 -0.04 7.78
C ARG A 72 -17.27 -0.51 7.43
N HIS A 73 -16.62 0.16 6.48
CA HIS A 73 -15.27 -0.16 6.01
C HIS A 73 -14.21 0.76 6.63
N GLU A 74 -14.61 1.67 7.54
CA GLU A 74 -13.68 2.53 8.25
C GLU A 74 -12.76 1.67 9.14
N PRO A 75 -11.43 1.88 9.07
CA PRO A 75 -10.50 1.20 9.97
C PRO A 75 -10.82 1.52 11.43
N VAL A 76 -10.82 0.50 12.28
CA VAL A 76 -11.08 0.68 13.71
C VAL A 76 -9.95 1.55 14.31
N PRO A 77 -10.27 2.70 14.92
CA PRO A 77 -9.25 3.55 15.53
C PRO A 77 -8.64 2.88 16.76
N TYR A 78 -7.31 2.91 16.86
CA TYR A 78 -6.60 2.41 18.04
C TYR A 78 -6.86 3.31 19.26
N THR A 79 -7.60 2.81 20.24
CA THR A 79 -7.89 3.51 21.50
C THR A 79 -6.87 3.21 22.61
N GLU A 80 -6.01 2.22 22.39
CA GLU A 80 -5.00 1.79 23.35
C GLU A 80 -3.98 2.90 23.65
N LYS A 81 -3.55 2.94 24.91
CA LYS A 81 -2.53 3.86 25.38
C LYS A 81 -1.37 3.10 26.00
N VAL A 82 -0.14 3.55 25.72
CA VAL A 82 1.08 3.08 26.35
C VAL A 82 1.73 4.27 27.05
N ALA A 83 1.95 4.16 28.36
CA ALA A 83 2.46 5.24 29.21
C ALA A 83 1.70 6.58 29.03
N GLY A 84 0.36 6.51 28.91
CA GLY A 84 -0.52 7.68 28.76
C GLY A 84 -0.60 8.27 27.34
N ARG A 85 0.21 7.81 26.39
CA ARG A 85 0.19 8.22 24.97
C ARG A 85 -0.57 7.22 24.10
N SER A 86 -1.27 7.67 23.07
CA SER A 86 -1.94 6.74 22.13
C SER A 86 -0.92 5.93 21.32
N VAL A 87 -1.27 4.69 21.00
CA VAL A 87 -0.44 3.83 20.12
C VAL A 87 -0.19 4.50 18.76
N ALA A 88 -1.20 5.17 18.20
CA ALA A 88 -1.06 5.93 16.95
C ALA A 88 0.01 7.05 17.07
N SER A 89 0.03 7.82 18.17
CA SER A 89 1.04 8.86 18.39
C SER A 89 2.45 8.29 18.49
N LEU A 90 2.60 7.15 19.18
CA LEU A 90 3.88 6.47 19.34
C LEU A 90 4.39 5.90 18.01
N GLY A 91 3.51 5.31 17.19
CA GLY A 91 3.86 4.83 15.86
C GLY A 91 4.24 5.97 14.91
N CYS A 92 3.49 7.08 14.92
CA CYS A 92 3.79 8.25 14.11
C CYS A 92 5.15 8.89 14.42
N GLU A 93 5.57 8.89 15.69
CA GLU A 93 6.86 9.46 16.09
C GLU A 93 8.03 8.83 15.32
N THR A 94 8.05 7.51 15.18
CA THR A 94 9.09 6.78 14.42
C THR A 94 9.07 7.14 12.92
N ILE A 95 7.88 7.29 12.34
CA ILE A 95 7.73 7.68 10.93
C ILE A 95 8.29 9.08 10.70
N LEU A 96 8.00 10.01 11.61
CA LEU A 96 8.52 11.38 11.53
C LEU A 96 10.04 11.41 11.67
N HIS A 97 10.60 10.61 12.55
CA HIS A 97 12.06 10.45 12.65
C HIS A 97 12.71 9.96 11.35
N MET A 98 12.10 8.98 10.67
CA MET A 98 12.59 8.52 9.37
C MET A 98 12.52 9.61 8.30
N ARG A 99 11.42 10.38 8.27
CA ARG A 99 11.25 11.49 7.32
C ARG A 99 12.29 12.59 7.57
N ASP A 100 12.47 12.97 8.82
CA ASP A 100 13.40 14.03 9.21
C ASP A 100 14.85 13.59 8.93
N PHE A 101 15.19 12.32 9.16
CA PHE A 101 16.49 11.76 8.75
C PHE A 101 16.72 11.82 7.25
N GLN A 102 15.72 11.44 6.44
CA GLN A 102 15.83 11.53 4.98
C GLN A 102 16.01 12.97 4.50
N LYS A 103 15.39 13.94 5.18
CA LYS A 103 15.48 15.36 4.85
C LYS A 103 16.81 15.99 5.29
N GLU A 104 17.29 15.65 6.48
CA GLU A 104 18.42 16.32 7.13
C GLU A 104 19.74 15.55 7.02
N GLY A 105 19.70 14.27 6.64
CA GLY A 105 20.86 13.38 6.55
C GLY A 105 21.45 12.96 7.89
N ARG A 106 20.81 13.32 9.01
CA ARG A 106 21.23 12.97 10.38
C ARG A 106 20.04 12.76 11.30
N LEU A 107 20.25 11.94 12.32
CA LEU A 107 19.23 11.69 13.35
C LEU A 107 19.15 12.91 14.27
N SER A 108 17.94 13.27 14.70
CA SER A 108 17.77 14.35 15.67
C SER A 108 18.45 13.99 17.00
N GLU A 109 19.05 14.97 17.67
CA GLU A 109 19.68 14.77 18.99
C GLU A 109 18.72 14.16 20.01
N ARG A 110 17.44 14.56 19.98
CA ARG A 110 16.39 14.02 20.85
C ARG A 110 16.25 12.50 20.68
N LEU A 111 16.21 12.02 19.44
CA LEU A 111 16.10 10.60 19.13
C LEU A 111 17.35 9.83 19.55
N VAL A 112 18.53 10.37 19.26
CA VAL A 112 19.81 9.75 19.65
C VAL A 112 19.88 9.60 21.17
N ALA A 113 19.55 10.66 21.90
CA ALA A 113 19.51 10.64 23.37
C ALA A 113 18.51 9.61 23.91
N ASP A 114 17.32 9.51 23.33
CA ASP A 114 16.31 8.53 23.74
C ASP A 114 16.77 7.09 23.52
N VAL A 115 17.29 6.76 22.33
CA VAL A 115 17.81 5.42 22.00
C VAL A 115 18.96 5.03 22.95
N LEU A 116 19.92 5.93 23.17
CA LEU A 116 21.03 5.69 24.10
C LEU A 116 20.55 5.53 25.55
N ALA A 117 19.53 6.28 25.97
CA ALA A 117 18.94 6.14 27.29
C ALA A 117 18.19 4.81 27.47
N ARG A 118 17.52 4.30 26.43
CA ARG A 118 16.86 2.98 26.47
C ARG A 118 17.86 1.83 26.54
N LYS A 119 18.98 1.90 25.79
CA LYS A 119 20.04 0.89 25.84
C LYS A 119 20.63 0.69 27.25
N ARG A 120 20.67 1.74 28.07
CA ARG A 120 21.16 1.67 29.46
C ARG A 120 20.15 1.06 30.45
N ARG A 121 18.89 0.90 30.05
CA ARG A 121 17.78 0.39 30.87
C ARG A 121 17.39 -1.05 30.53
N ALA A 122 17.92 -1.59 29.43
CA ALA A 122 17.82 -2.99 29.03
C ALA A 122 19.06 -3.74 29.50
#